data_AF-A0AA90YVT8-F1
#
_entry.id   AF-A0AA90YVT8-F1
#
_cell.length_a   1.000
_cell.length_b   1.000
_cell.length_c   1.000
_cell.angle_alpha   90.00
_cell.angle_beta   90.00
_cell.angle_gamma   90.00
#
_symmetry.space_group_name_H-M   'P 1'
#
loop_
_entity.id
_entity.type
_entity.pdbx_description
1 polymer ?
#
loop_
_entity_poly.entity_id
_entity_poly.type
_entity_poly.pdbx_seq_one_letter_code
_entity_poly.pdbx_strand_id
1 'polypeptide(L)'
;MNQANELPIDQDIAPPSPELVRQALQSVVSSVAFQASPRLQQFITYVVEETLAGRGAQIRGKAIAVEVYGRSIDGTGGRNLVRVEARRLRRLLHEFYEDQWNGKGVRIFVDPGGYKPRFSQKNMTADDTSEVPSSDVPAEHPRLRKLLPLGLGCLVLIAGLGFWLAQGSNVVLPPTQSLGQAERAALGEQSLTRLQAANLADQARGMFFPVFDVKRQQIALGMFQHATELDPALSDGYAGSAQVLATLAILSPDTAQRDDLISKASEMSGRALDLSPTDAWANGANGWVLAAQNNPVEAKKYARMSVELAPNDGHILDIVGITAILANAPELAAEVSNPERLRSGSGRFGARNIWGVSQLMLGNYEKVVEAFQGAPAAGAPVSAPSLLFQAVAQDQLGHSQEAQRLVTEMRKTWPEFPSEFLAGRIFHNDDATRQAILDTLTRY
;
A
#
# COMPACT_ATOMS: atom_id res chain seq x y z
N MET A 1 38.84 13.78 3.94
CA MET A 1 38.62 13.66 5.39
C MET A 1 37.13 13.42 5.57
N ASN A 2 36.70 12.16 5.44
CA ASN A 2 35.29 11.77 5.45
C ASN A 2 35.02 11.01 6.74
N GLN A 3 34.26 11.62 7.65
CA GLN A 3 33.52 10.90 8.68
C GLN A 3 32.11 10.69 8.14
N ALA A 4 31.84 9.46 7.70
CA ALA A 4 30.50 9.00 7.37
C ALA A 4 29.83 8.50 8.66
N ASN A 5 28.60 8.94 8.83
CA ASN A 5 27.67 8.63 9.91
C ASN A 5 27.30 7.13 9.84
N GLU A 6 27.81 6.31 10.76
CA GLU A 6 27.28 4.97 11.03
C GLU A 6 26.15 5.10 12.06
N LEU A 7 24.92 4.75 11.65
CA LEU A 7 23.80 4.57 12.57
C LEU A 7 24.03 3.30 13.42
N PRO A 8 23.72 3.29 14.74
CA PRO A 8 24.05 2.16 15.60
C PRO A 8 23.22 0.92 15.26
N ILE A 9 23.90 -0.18 14.99
CA ILE A 9 23.32 -1.52 14.97
C ILE A 9 23.08 -1.90 16.43
N ASP A 10 21.82 -1.95 16.85
CA ASP A 10 21.38 -2.42 18.16
C ASP A 10 21.75 -3.92 18.29
N GLN A 11 22.87 -4.20 18.97
CA GLN A 11 23.35 -5.55 19.29
C GLN A 11 23.19 -5.83 20.79
N ASP A 12 22.79 -7.08 21.07
CA ASP A 12 22.81 -7.80 22.35
C ASP A 12 21.71 -7.49 23.39
N ILE A 13 20.52 -8.05 23.13
CA ILE A 13 19.55 -8.38 24.18
C ILE A 13 19.29 -9.89 24.12
N ALA A 14 19.41 -10.57 25.26
CA ALA A 14 19.13 -11.99 25.38
C ALA A 14 17.73 -12.33 24.80
N PRO A 15 17.55 -13.50 24.16
CA PRO A 15 16.26 -13.87 23.61
C PRO A 15 15.20 -13.87 24.74
N PRO A 16 14.03 -13.24 24.52
CA PRO A 16 13.01 -13.12 25.55
C PRO A 16 12.57 -14.49 26.05
N SER A 17 12.22 -14.57 27.34
CA SER A 17 11.70 -15.81 27.92
C SER A 17 10.41 -16.24 27.20
N PRO A 18 10.18 -17.56 27.04
CA PRO A 18 8.97 -18.08 26.39
C PRO A 18 7.68 -17.52 26.99
N GLU A 19 7.66 -17.28 28.30
CA GLU A 19 6.52 -16.68 29.02
C GLU A 19 6.22 -15.26 28.55
N LEU A 20 7.24 -14.42 28.36
CA LEU A 20 7.07 -13.05 27.85
C LEU A 20 6.62 -13.03 26.39
N VAL A 21 7.11 -13.97 25.58
CA VAL A 21 6.65 -14.13 24.19
C VAL A 21 5.16 -14.52 24.15
N ARG A 22 4.71 -15.42 25.03
CA ARG A 22 3.29 -15.80 25.13
C ARG A 22 2.41 -14.65 25.60
N GLN A 23 2.89 -13.81 26.52
CA GLN A 23 2.18 -12.61 26.94
C GLN A 23 2.00 -11.62 25.77
N ALA A 24 3.07 -11.37 25.00
CA ALA A 24 3.00 -10.52 23.81
C ALA A 24 2.04 -11.10 22.75
N LEU A 25 2.07 -12.42 22.54
CA LEU A 25 1.12 -13.12 21.67
C LEU A 25 -0.32 -12.89 22.16
N GLN A 26 -0.58 -13.02 23.46
CA GLN A 26 -1.91 -12.80 24.05
C GLN A 26 -2.41 -11.36 23.82
N SER A 27 -1.54 -10.37 23.98
CA SER A 27 -1.87 -8.97 23.68
C SER A 27 -2.21 -8.77 22.20
N VAL A 28 -1.40 -9.34 21.29
CA VAL A 28 -1.65 -9.27 19.84
C VAL A 28 -3.01 -9.89 19.50
N VAL A 29 -3.29 -11.12 19.94
CA VAL A 29 -4.55 -11.80 19.57
C VAL A 29 -5.79 -11.16 20.19
N SER A 30 -5.63 -10.49 21.33
CA SER A 30 -6.71 -9.79 22.04
C SER A 30 -7.01 -8.40 21.46
N SER A 31 -6.16 -7.88 20.57
CA SER A 31 -6.35 -6.57 19.94
C SER A 31 -7.53 -6.56 18.96
N VAL A 32 -8.17 -5.40 18.79
CA VAL A 32 -9.33 -5.22 17.89
C VAL A 32 -9.02 -5.69 16.46
N ALA A 33 -7.83 -5.39 15.96
CA ALA A 33 -7.37 -5.77 14.62
C ALA A 33 -7.31 -7.30 14.41
N PHE A 34 -6.91 -8.04 15.44
CA PHE A 34 -6.80 -9.51 15.38
C PHE A 34 -8.10 -10.23 15.78
N GLN A 35 -8.93 -9.64 16.64
CA GLN A 35 -10.25 -10.19 17.00
C GLN A 35 -11.18 -10.30 15.78
N ALA A 36 -11.05 -9.40 14.81
CA ALA A 36 -11.80 -9.46 13.55
C ALA A 36 -11.39 -10.64 12.65
N SER A 37 -10.33 -11.41 12.98
CA SER A 37 -9.85 -12.49 12.12
C SER A 37 -9.34 -13.73 12.88
N PRO A 38 -10.24 -14.70 13.16
CA PRO A 38 -9.88 -15.95 13.83
C PRO A 38 -8.77 -16.74 13.11
N ARG A 39 -8.72 -16.67 11.77
CA ARG A 39 -7.69 -17.34 10.95
C ARG A 39 -6.29 -16.76 11.16
N LEU A 40 -6.18 -15.45 11.34
CA LEU A 40 -4.89 -14.81 11.62
C LEU A 40 -4.45 -15.06 13.06
N GLN A 41 -5.38 -15.11 14.01
CA GLN A 41 -5.10 -15.55 15.38
C GLN A 41 -4.53 -16.97 15.41
N GLN A 42 -5.17 -17.91 14.70
CA GLN A 42 -4.68 -19.29 14.58
C GLN A 42 -3.28 -19.34 13.94
N PHE A 43 -3.05 -18.54 12.91
CA PHE A 43 -1.78 -18.51 12.21
C PHE A 43 -0.64 -17.95 13.09
N ILE A 44 -0.82 -16.78 13.70
CA ILE A 44 0.22 -16.18 14.56
C ILE A 44 0.50 -17.05 15.78
N THR A 45 -0.55 -17.64 16.37
CA THR A 45 -0.42 -18.56 17.51
C THR A 45 0.42 -19.78 17.12
N TYR A 46 0.10 -20.41 15.98
CA TYR A 46 0.83 -21.57 15.49
C TYR A 46 2.32 -21.27 15.27
N VAL A 47 2.66 -20.20 14.54
CA VAL A 47 4.08 -19.94 14.22
C VAL A 47 4.90 -19.51 15.45
N VAL A 48 4.27 -18.86 16.42
CA VAL A 48 4.93 -18.48 17.68
C VAL A 48 5.18 -19.71 18.55
N GLU A 49 4.17 -20.56 18.77
CA GLU A 49 4.33 -21.77 19.59
C GLU A 49 5.30 -22.77 18.95
N GLU A 50 5.27 -22.96 17.62
CA GLU A 50 6.24 -23.80 16.92
C GLU A 50 7.68 -23.25 17.02
N THR A 51 7.84 -21.93 17.09
CA THR A 51 9.15 -21.30 17.27
C THR A 51 9.64 -21.45 18.71
N LEU A 52 8.76 -21.29 19.70
CA LEU A 52 9.07 -21.54 21.11
C LEU A 52 9.39 -23.02 21.39
N ALA A 53 8.80 -23.94 20.64
CA ALA A 53 9.08 -25.38 20.70
C ALA A 53 10.36 -25.79 19.94
N GLY A 54 11.15 -24.83 19.44
CA GLY A 54 12.41 -25.09 18.72
C GLY A 54 12.25 -25.54 17.27
N ARG A 55 11.03 -25.61 16.73
CA ARG A 55 10.72 -26.06 15.36
C ARG A 55 10.56 -24.91 14.36
N GLY A 56 10.79 -23.66 14.77
CA GLY A 56 10.57 -22.46 13.94
C GLY A 56 11.24 -22.48 12.56
N ALA A 57 12.41 -23.08 12.41
CA ALA A 57 13.10 -23.18 11.11
C ALA A 57 12.42 -24.14 10.12
N GLN A 58 11.54 -25.02 10.59
CA GLN A 58 10.82 -26.01 9.80
C GLN A 58 9.43 -25.52 9.35
N ILE A 59 9.01 -24.33 9.81
CA ILE A 59 7.73 -23.72 9.44
C ILE A 59 7.76 -23.38 7.94
N ARG A 60 7.12 -24.24 7.15
CA ARG A 60 6.92 -24.05 5.71
C ARG A 60 5.47 -23.67 5.47
N GLY A 61 5.23 -22.93 4.39
CA GLY A 61 3.85 -22.59 3.98
C GLY A 61 2.97 -23.82 3.74
N LYS A 62 3.59 -24.96 3.41
CA LYS A 62 2.90 -26.26 3.31
C LYS A 62 2.37 -26.72 4.68
N ALA A 63 3.18 -26.66 5.74
CA ALA A 63 2.78 -27.08 7.08
C ALA A 63 1.61 -26.23 7.59
N ILE A 64 1.70 -24.91 7.44
CA ILE A 64 0.63 -23.97 7.85
C ILE A 64 -0.69 -24.26 7.13
N ALA A 65 -0.66 -24.52 5.81
CA ALA A 65 -1.89 -24.81 5.06
C ALA A 65 -2.60 -26.08 5.53
N VAL A 66 -1.87 -27.11 5.97
CA VAL A 66 -2.45 -28.34 6.51
C VAL A 66 -2.84 -28.16 7.98
N GLU A 67 -1.90 -27.74 8.80
CA GLU A 67 -2.01 -27.80 10.27
C GLU A 67 -2.84 -26.65 10.85
N VAL A 68 -2.90 -25.50 10.17
CA VAL A 68 -3.71 -24.34 10.60
C VAL A 68 -5.03 -24.27 9.83
N TYR A 69 -5.01 -24.54 8.52
CA TYR A 69 -6.18 -24.32 7.66
C TYR A 69 -6.87 -25.60 7.18
N GLY A 70 -6.36 -26.79 7.52
CA GLY A 70 -6.99 -28.07 7.19
C GLY A 70 -7.13 -28.34 5.69
N ARG A 71 -6.31 -27.70 4.83
CA ARG A 71 -6.41 -27.83 3.36
C ARG A 71 -5.32 -28.75 2.80
N SER A 72 -5.71 -29.70 1.94
CA SER A 72 -4.77 -30.49 1.14
C SER A 72 -4.04 -29.62 0.10
N ILE A 73 -2.81 -30.02 -0.24
CA ILE A 73 -1.83 -29.21 -0.98
C ILE A 73 -1.43 -29.92 -2.27
N ASP A 74 -2.38 -30.62 -2.85
CA ASP A 74 -2.25 -31.22 -4.18
C ASP A 74 -2.41 -30.16 -5.29
N GLY A 75 -2.60 -28.87 -4.92
CA GLY A 75 -2.63 -27.73 -5.83
C GLY A 75 -1.90 -26.47 -5.31
N THR A 76 -1.69 -25.49 -6.20
CA THR A 76 -1.02 -24.19 -5.92
C THR A 76 -1.82 -23.26 -4.99
N GLY A 77 -3.13 -23.49 -4.84
CA GLY A 77 -4.04 -22.64 -4.06
C GLY A 77 -3.71 -22.53 -2.57
N GLY A 78 -3.31 -23.63 -1.91
CA GLY A 78 -2.95 -23.60 -0.48
C GLY A 78 -1.69 -22.77 -0.19
N ARG A 79 -0.70 -22.81 -1.09
CA ARG A 79 0.53 -22.00 -0.99
C ARG A 79 0.27 -20.51 -1.23
N ASN A 80 -0.68 -20.18 -2.11
CA ASN A 80 -1.08 -18.80 -2.36
C ASN A 80 -1.85 -18.21 -1.18
N LEU A 81 -2.77 -18.99 -0.57
CA LEU A 81 -3.51 -18.58 0.63
C LEU A 81 -2.57 -18.22 1.79
N VAL A 82 -1.63 -19.12 2.14
CA VAL A 82 -0.71 -18.88 3.27
C VAL A 82 0.19 -17.66 3.03
N ARG A 83 0.59 -17.40 1.77
CA ARG A 83 1.37 -16.20 1.43
C ARG A 83 0.56 -14.92 1.59
N VAL A 84 -0.72 -14.93 1.18
CA VAL A 84 -1.64 -13.79 1.35
C VAL A 84 -1.88 -13.53 2.83
N GLU A 85 -2.23 -14.56 3.61
CA GLU A 85 -2.44 -14.44 5.06
C GLU A 85 -1.15 -14.00 5.76
N ALA A 86 0.04 -14.42 5.31
CA ALA A 86 1.30 -13.97 5.88
C ALA A 86 1.59 -12.49 5.57
N ARG A 87 1.19 -11.98 4.41
CA ARG A 87 1.28 -10.53 4.12
C ARG A 87 0.35 -9.73 5.03
N ARG A 88 -0.89 -10.22 5.20
CA ARG A 88 -1.89 -9.60 6.07
C ARG A 88 -1.45 -9.63 7.54
N LEU A 89 -0.92 -10.76 8.01
CA LEU A 89 -0.36 -10.91 9.35
C LEU A 89 0.74 -9.89 9.62
N ARG A 90 1.69 -9.72 8.68
CA ARG A 90 2.79 -8.74 8.82
C ARG A 90 2.27 -7.31 8.92
N ARG A 91 1.30 -6.95 8.07
CA ARG A 91 0.66 -5.62 8.09
C ARG A 91 -0.02 -5.36 9.44
N LEU A 92 -0.84 -6.30 9.92
CA LEU A 92 -1.55 -6.13 11.20
C LEU A 92 -0.61 -6.12 12.41
N LEU A 93 0.46 -6.93 12.39
CA LEU A 93 1.50 -6.85 13.43
C LEU A 93 2.18 -5.48 13.42
N HIS A 94 2.49 -4.94 12.24
CA HIS A 94 3.06 -3.60 12.12
C HIS A 94 2.11 -2.55 12.71
N GLU A 95 0.85 -2.51 12.26
CA GLU A 95 -0.17 -1.58 12.78
C GLU A 95 -0.34 -1.70 14.31
N PHE A 96 -0.48 -2.92 14.84
CA PHE A 96 -0.60 -3.14 16.29
C PHE A 96 0.60 -2.58 17.07
N TYR A 97 1.83 -2.81 16.58
CA TYR A 97 3.04 -2.36 17.27
C TYR A 97 3.41 -0.90 17.02
N GLU A 98 2.82 -0.21 16.05
CA GLU A 98 2.99 1.24 15.89
C GLU A 98 1.89 2.02 16.66
N ASP A 99 0.66 1.52 16.70
CA ASP A 99 -0.48 2.25 17.27
C ASP A 99 -0.71 1.94 18.76
N GLN A 100 -0.51 0.69 19.19
CA GLN A 100 -0.95 0.22 20.52
C GLN A 100 0.22 -0.19 21.42
N TRP A 101 1.44 -0.25 20.89
CA TRP A 101 2.60 -0.64 21.68
C TRP A 101 3.19 0.55 22.41
N ASN A 102 3.13 0.50 23.73
CA ASN A 102 3.70 1.51 24.63
C ASN A 102 5.25 1.50 24.70
N GLY A 103 5.92 0.85 23.73
CA GLY A 103 7.37 0.70 23.69
C GLY A 103 7.96 -0.20 24.77
N LYS A 104 7.13 -0.91 25.56
CA LYS A 104 7.57 -1.82 26.64
C LYS A 104 7.22 -3.28 26.29
N GLY A 105 8.09 -4.22 26.63
CA GLY A 105 7.86 -5.66 26.45
C GLY A 105 8.42 -6.25 25.15
N VAL A 106 7.87 -7.39 24.74
CA VAL A 106 8.35 -8.15 23.57
C VAL A 106 7.58 -7.74 22.32
N ARG A 107 8.31 -7.45 21.24
CA ARG A 107 7.78 -7.23 19.90
C ARG A 107 7.98 -8.48 19.04
N ILE A 108 6.90 -8.90 18.36
CA ILE A 108 6.89 -10.06 17.45
C ILE A 108 7.01 -9.56 16.00
N PHE A 109 8.02 -10.06 15.29
CA PHE A 109 8.28 -9.76 13.89
C PHE A 109 8.10 -11.03 13.03
N VAL A 110 7.62 -10.88 11.80
CA VAL A 110 7.60 -11.97 10.81
C VAL A 110 8.18 -11.43 9.50
N ASP A 111 9.41 -11.83 9.16
CA ASP A 111 10.11 -11.24 8.02
C ASP A 111 9.50 -11.66 6.66
N PRO A 112 9.62 -10.84 5.60
CA PRO A 112 9.29 -11.24 4.24
C PRO A 112 10.06 -12.49 3.81
N GLY A 113 9.42 -13.36 3.01
CA GLY A 113 10.05 -14.58 2.50
C GLY A 113 10.07 -15.77 3.46
N GLY A 114 9.83 -15.56 4.76
CA GLY A 114 9.76 -16.61 5.78
C GLY A 114 8.46 -16.60 6.59
N TYR A 115 8.30 -17.61 7.45
CA TYR A 115 7.17 -17.71 8.40
C TYR A 115 7.61 -17.79 9.86
N LYS A 116 8.92 -17.92 10.10
CA LYS A 116 9.49 -17.98 11.44
C LYS A 116 9.44 -16.58 12.08
N PRO A 117 8.74 -16.39 13.20
CA PRO A 117 8.80 -15.14 13.93
C PRO A 117 10.17 -14.90 14.56
N ARG A 118 10.54 -13.63 14.69
CA ARG A 118 11.64 -13.15 15.53
C ARG A 118 11.08 -12.30 16.64
N PHE A 119 11.77 -12.30 17.78
CA PHE A 119 11.35 -11.56 18.97
C PHE A 119 12.43 -10.55 19.33
N SER A 120 12.02 -9.31 19.63
CA SER A 120 12.90 -8.30 20.24
C SER A 120 12.29 -7.88 21.57
N GLN A 121 13.13 -7.77 22.60
CA GLN A 121 12.73 -7.30 23.92
C GLN A 121 13.45 -5.99 24.18
N LYS A 122 12.72 -4.91 24.50
CA LYS A 122 13.35 -3.68 25.00
C LYS A 122 13.33 -3.72 26.53
N ASN A 123 14.49 -3.78 27.16
CA ASN A 123 14.59 -3.83 28.62
C ASN A 123 14.16 -2.50 29.24
N MET A 124 13.43 -2.60 30.35
CA MET A 124 13.25 -1.52 31.31
C MET A 124 14.65 -1.09 31.79
N THR A 125 15.12 0.09 31.43
CA THR A 125 16.07 0.78 32.30
C THR A 125 15.30 1.12 33.56
N ALA A 126 15.74 0.55 34.68
CA ALA A 126 15.27 0.91 36.00
C ALA A 126 15.78 2.33 36.33
N ASP A 127 15.10 3.36 35.80
CA ASP A 127 15.33 4.75 36.20
C ASP A 127 14.06 5.62 36.18
N ASP A 128 12.87 4.99 36.16
CA ASP A 128 11.58 5.66 36.45
C ASP A 128 11.12 5.27 37.85
N THR A 129 11.94 5.58 38.87
CA THR A 129 11.51 5.64 40.27
C THR A 129 11.84 7.01 40.84
N SER A 130 11.02 7.99 40.48
CA SER A 130 10.71 9.24 41.19
C SER A 130 9.64 9.89 40.31
N GLU A 131 8.40 10.14 40.71
CA GLU A 131 7.95 10.81 41.92
C GLU A 131 6.45 10.49 42.07
N VAL A 132 6.03 10.00 43.23
CA VAL A 132 4.61 9.99 43.62
C VAL A 132 4.36 11.29 44.37
N PRO A 133 3.47 12.20 43.92
CA PRO A 133 2.95 13.22 44.79
C PRO A 133 1.92 12.55 45.71
N SER A 134 2.31 12.37 46.96
CA SER A 134 1.42 12.20 48.09
C SER A 134 0.39 13.33 48.10
N SER A 135 -0.89 12.99 48.03
CA SER A 135 -1.97 13.86 48.46
C SER A 135 -2.75 13.13 49.54
N ASP A 136 -2.60 13.65 50.76
CA ASP A 136 -3.38 13.31 51.94
C ASP A 136 -4.88 13.38 51.67
N VAL A 137 -5.61 12.31 51.96
CA VAL A 137 -7.03 12.39 52.34
C VAL A 137 -7.26 11.47 53.54
N PRO A 138 -7.93 11.94 54.62
CA PRO A 138 -8.05 11.22 55.87
C PRO A 138 -8.98 10.01 55.79
N ALA A 139 -8.67 9.01 56.60
CA ALA A 139 -9.51 7.86 56.87
C ALA A 139 -10.79 8.24 57.63
N GLU A 140 -11.94 7.78 57.16
CA GLU A 140 -13.00 7.25 58.03
C GLU A 140 -13.75 6.10 57.33
N HIS A 141 -13.76 4.94 57.98
CA HIS A 141 -14.74 3.88 57.75
C HIS A 141 -15.97 4.13 58.62
N PRO A 142 -17.14 3.63 58.20
CA PRO A 142 -17.84 2.72 59.10
C PRO A 142 -18.21 1.40 58.43
N ARG A 143 -17.62 0.35 59.00
CA ARG A 143 -18.19 -0.96 59.35
C ARG A 143 -19.61 -1.26 58.81
N LEU A 144 -19.73 -2.34 58.04
CA LEU A 144 -20.81 -3.29 58.28
C LEU A 144 -20.30 -4.73 58.18
N ARG A 145 -20.51 -5.44 59.29
CA ARG A 145 -20.01 -6.77 59.57
C ARG A 145 -21.22 -7.70 59.53
N LYS A 146 -21.01 -8.85 58.88
CA LYS A 146 -21.55 -10.21 59.19
C LYS A 146 -22.50 -10.86 58.16
N LEU A 147 -21.93 -11.89 57.53
CA LEU A 147 -22.35 -13.31 57.47
C LEU A 147 -23.59 -13.72 56.64
N LEU A 148 -23.30 -14.57 55.64
CA LEU A 148 -24.13 -15.67 55.08
C LEU A 148 -24.79 -16.53 56.19
N PRO A 149 -25.77 -17.45 55.92
CA PRO A 149 -26.04 -18.17 54.65
C PRO A 149 -27.54 -18.43 54.30
N LEU A 150 -27.85 -18.83 53.05
CA LEU A 150 -28.74 -19.98 52.76
C LEU A 150 -28.79 -20.30 51.25
N GLY A 151 -28.13 -21.39 50.86
CA GLY A 151 -28.45 -22.13 49.66
C GLY A 151 -29.49 -23.18 49.99
N LEU A 152 -30.69 -23.09 49.39
CA LEU A 152 -31.64 -24.20 49.13
C LEU A 152 -32.90 -23.63 48.43
N GLY A 153 -32.74 -22.96 47.28
CA GLY A 153 -33.88 -22.35 46.56
C GLY A 153 -33.82 -22.48 45.04
N CYS A 154 -32.62 -22.57 44.46
CA CYS A 154 -32.45 -22.56 43.01
C CYS A 154 -32.58 -23.94 42.33
N LEU A 155 -32.66 -25.04 43.08
CA LEU A 155 -32.74 -26.39 42.50
C LEU A 155 -34.18 -26.89 42.21
N VAL A 156 -35.21 -26.27 42.81
CA VAL A 156 -36.62 -26.64 42.57
C VAL A 156 -37.23 -25.89 41.38
N LEU A 157 -36.70 -24.71 41.02
CA LEU A 157 -37.16 -23.94 39.86
C LEU A 157 -36.61 -24.46 38.51
N ILE A 158 -35.50 -25.19 38.51
CA ILE A 158 -34.90 -25.75 37.27
C ILE A 158 -35.58 -27.08 36.87
N ALA A 159 -36.11 -27.85 37.83
CA ALA A 159 -36.82 -29.10 37.53
C ALA A 159 -38.27 -28.89 37.03
N GLY A 160 -38.94 -27.82 37.48
CA GLY A 160 -40.31 -27.51 37.07
C GLY A 160 -40.44 -26.98 35.63
N LEU A 161 -39.44 -26.24 35.14
CA LEU A 161 -39.47 -25.66 33.79
C LEU A 161 -39.19 -26.69 32.69
N GLY A 162 -38.43 -27.74 33.00
CA GLY A 162 -38.12 -28.83 32.06
C GLY A 162 -39.33 -29.74 31.75
N PHE A 163 -40.26 -29.88 32.69
CA PHE A 163 -41.44 -30.72 32.50
C PHE A 163 -42.56 -30.03 31.68
N TRP A 164 -42.65 -28.70 31.73
CA TRP A 164 -43.64 -27.95 30.94
C TRP A 164 -43.24 -27.80 29.46
N LEU A 165 -41.94 -27.79 29.14
CA LEU A 165 -41.44 -27.74 27.75
C LEU A 165 -41.50 -29.08 27.02
N ALA A 166 -41.64 -30.21 27.74
CA ALA A 166 -41.69 -31.54 27.15
C ALA A 166 -43.09 -31.98 26.67
N GLN A 167 -44.15 -31.19 26.93
CA GLN A 167 -45.54 -31.52 26.56
C GLN A 167 -46.22 -30.47 25.67
N GLY A 168 -45.44 -29.66 24.93
CA GLY A 168 -45.95 -28.79 23.88
C GLY A 168 -46.13 -29.52 22.55
N SER A 169 -47.39 -29.71 22.15
CA SER A 169 -47.90 -30.19 20.86
C SER A 169 -46.97 -30.06 19.63
N ASN A 170 -46.83 -31.17 18.89
CA ASN A 170 -46.26 -31.22 17.54
C ASN A 170 -47.07 -30.36 16.56
N VAL A 171 -46.74 -29.07 16.47
CA VAL A 171 -47.12 -28.22 15.34
C VAL A 171 -46.01 -28.37 14.30
N VAL A 172 -46.29 -29.11 13.23
CA VAL A 172 -45.43 -29.12 12.04
C VAL A 172 -45.59 -27.76 11.37
N LEU A 173 -44.65 -26.85 11.63
CA LEU A 173 -44.49 -25.63 10.85
C LEU A 173 -43.92 -26.01 9.46
N PRO A 174 -44.37 -25.37 8.37
CA PRO A 174 -43.76 -25.57 7.05
C PRO A 174 -42.29 -25.10 7.07
N PRO A 175 -41.43 -25.62 6.19
CA PRO A 175 -39.99 -25.34 6.23
C PRO A 175 -39.76 -23.86 5.91
N THR A 176 -39.42 -23.08 6.94
CA THR A 176 -38.87 -21.74 6.78
C THR A 176 -37.41 -21.88 6.35
N GLN A 177 -37.19 -22.06 5.05
CA GLN A 177 -35.87 -21.80 4.48
C GLN A 177 -35.55 -20.29 4.61
N SER A 178 -34.68 -19.98 5.57
CA SER A 178 -33.46 -19.20 5.34
C SER A 178 -33.51 -17.75 4.85
N LEU A 179 -34.48 -16.90 5.21
CA LEU A 179 -34.35 -15.46 4.95
C LEU A 179 -33.07 -14.87 5.61
N GLY A 180 -32.85 -15.15 6.90
CA GLY A 180 -31.65 -14.66 7.62
C GLY A 180 -30.35 -15.45 7.36
N GLN A 181 -30.40 -16.58 6.64
CA GLN A 181 -29.20 -17.33 6.23
C GLN A 181 -28.82 -16.97 4.79
N ALA A 182 -29.79 -16.83 3.89
CA ALA A 182 -29.57 -16.32 2.54
C ALA A 182 -29.15 -14.85 2.57
N GLU A 183 -29.72 -14.02 3.45
CA GLU A 183 -29.29 -12.63 3.64
C GLU A 183 -27.87 -12.55 4.24
N ARG A 184 -27.54 -13.36 5.25
CA ARG A 184 -26.17 -13.42 5.79
C ARG A 184 -25.17 -13.99 4.78
N ALA A 185 -25.59 -14.97 3.97
CA ALA A 185 -24.78 -15.51 2.88
C ALA A 185 -24.58 -14.46 1.79
N ALA A 186 -25.63 -13.72 1.40
CA ALA A 186 -25.56 -12.63 0.43
C ALA A 186 -24.70 -11.47 0.94
N LEU A 187 -24.81 -11.08 2.21
CA LEU A 187 -23.93 -10.09 2.85
C LEU A 187 -22.48 -10.58 2.93
N GLY A 188 -22.28 -11.87 3.21
CA GLY A 188 -20.98 -12.51 3.22
C GLY A 188 -20.34 -12.56 1.82
N GLU A 189 -21.10 -12.96 0.80
CA GLU A 189 -20.71 -12.97 -0.60
C GLU A 189 -20.43 -11.55 -1.10
N GLN A 190 -21.30 -10.58 -0.80
CA GLN A 190 -21.08 -9.18 -1.13
C GLN A 190 -19.80 -8.64 -0.45
N SER A 191 -19.55 -8.99 0.81
CA SER A 191 -18.32 -8.62 1.52
C SER A 191 -17.07 -9.24 0.89
N LEU A 192 -17.16 -10.50 0.43
CA LEU A 192 -16.06 -11.17 -0.28
C LEU A 192 -15.80 -10.54 -1.65
N THR A 193 -16.85 -10.24 -2.41
CA THR A 193 -16.76 -9.60 -3.73
C THR A 193 -16.18 -8.20 -3.64
N ARG A 194 -16.60 -7.38 -2.66
CA ARG A 194 -16.00 -6.06 -2.42
C ARG A 194 -14.53 -6.15 -2.03
N LEU A 195 -14.17 -7.11 -1.16
CA LEU A 195 -12.77 -7.34 -0.81
C LEU A 195 -11.95 -7.79 -2.01
N GLN A 196 -12.52 -8.63 -2.90
CA GLN A 196 -11.88 -9.03 -4.14
C GLN A 196 -11.68 -7.82 -5.07
N ALA A 197 -12.68 -6.96 -5.23
CA ALA A 197 -12.61 -5.73 -6.01
C ALA A 197 -11.50 -4.81 -5.50
N ALA A 198 -11.46 -4.55 -4.19
CA ALA A 198 -10.44 -3.71 -3.56
C ALA A 198 -9.02 -4.29 -3.75
N ASN A 199 -8.83 -5.60 -3.54
CA ASN A 199 -7.53 -6.24 -3.77
C ASN A 199 -7.10 -6.18 -5.24
N LEU A 200 -8.06 -6.30 -6.18
CA LEU A 200 -7.77 -6.21 -7.61
C LEU A 200 -7.37 -4.79 -8.00
N ALA A 201 -8.06 -3.77 -7.48
CA ALA A 201 -7.71 -2.36 -7.68
C ALA A 201 -6.32 -2.03 -7.11
N ASP A 202 -5.99 -2.52 -5.91
CA ASP A 202 -4.66 -2.34 -5.30
C ASP A 202 -3.55 -3.00 -6.14
N GLN A 203 -3.80 -4.20 -6.67
CA GLN A 203 -2.85 -4.86 -7.58
C GLN A 203 -2.67 -4.07 -8.88
N ALA A 204 -3.76 -3.56 -9.46
CA ALA A 204 -3.73 -2.75 -10.69
C ALA A 204 -3.00 -1.42 -10.47
N ARG A 205 -3.17 -0.79 -9.31
CA ARG A 205 -2.43 0.42 -8.88
C ARG A 205 -0.92 0.20 -8.91
N GLY A 206 -0.45 -0.94 -8.39
CA GLY A 206 0.95 -1.34 -8.47
C GLY A 206 1.48 -1.59 -9.89
N MET A 207 0.62 -1.66 -10.90
CA MET A 207 0.99 -1.86 -12.29
C MET A 207 1.17 -0.56 -13.08
N PHE A 208 0.76 0.60 -12.54
CA PHE A 208 0.73 1.86 -13.26
C PHE A 208 2.11 2.28 -13.84
N PHE A 209 3.21 2.00 -13.14
CA PHE A 209 4.57 2.22 -13.64
C PHE A 209 5.20 0.94 -14.21
N PRO A 210 5.96 1.01 -15.33
CA PRO A 210 6.28 2.21 -16.11
C PRO A 210 5.13 2.71 -17.02
N VAL A 211 4.97 4.04 -17.10
CA VAL A 211 3.84 4.69 -17.81
C VAL A 211 3.84 4.47 -19.33
N PHE A 212 5.01 4.28 -19.94
CA PHE A 212 5.15 4.13 -21.40
C PHE A 212 4.88 2.70 -21.92
N ASP A 213 4.63 1.73 -21.05
CA ASP A 213 4.28 0.36 -21.45
C ASP A 213 2.78 0.25 -21.72
N VAL A 214 2.37 0.52 -22.97
CA VAL A 214 0.96 0.52 -23.41
C VAL A 214 0.24 -0.79 -23.09
N LYS A 215 0.91 -1.95 -23.24
CA LYS A 215 0.29 -3.26 -22.96
C LYS A 215 0.01 -3.42 -21.46
N ARG A 216 0.96 -3.02 -20.62
CA ARG A 216 0.76 -2.98 -19.16
C ARG A 216 -0.38 -2.05 -18.77
N GLN A 217 -0.48 -0.87 -19.40
CA GLN A 217 -1.60 0.04 -19.19
C GLN A 217 -2.94 -0.63 -19.52
N GLN A 218 -3.06 -1.30 -20.68
CA GLN A 218 -4.29 -2.01 -21.06
C GLN A 218 -4.67 -3.12 -20.07
N ILE A 219 -3.70 -3.85 -19.52
CA ILE A 219 -3.95 -4.86 -18.49
C ILE A 219 -4.49 -4.20 -17.21
N ALA A 220 -3.85 -3.11 -16.75
CA ALA A 220 -4.30 -2.37 -15.58
C ALA A 220 -5.72 -1.82 -15.76
N LEU A 221 -6.05 -1.28 -16.95
CA LEU A 221 -7.40 -0.83 -17.28
C LEU A 221 -8.43 -1.96 -17.13
N GLY A 222 -8.15 -3.13 -17.69
CA GLY A 222 -9.04 -4.29 -17.57
C GLY A 222 -9.24 -4.74 -16.11
N MET A 223 -8.19 -4.67 -15.29
CA MET A 223 -8.29 -4.99 -13.86
C MET A 223 -9.16 -3.98 -13.10
N PHE A 224 -9.00 -2.68 -13.37
CA PHE A 224 -9.82 -1.64 -12.77
C PHE A 224 -11.28 -1.73 -13.20
N GLN A 225 -11.54 -1.97 -14.49
CA GLN A 225 -12.88 -2.19 -15.02
C GLN A 225 -13.53 -3.40 -14.34
N HIS A 226 -12.81 -4.52 -14.25
CA HIS A 226 -13.32 -5.70 -13.56
C HIS A 226 -13.56 -5.44 -12.06
N ALA A 227 -12.73 -4.62 -11.40
CA ALA A 227 -12.97 -4.21 -10.02
C ALA A 227 -14.29 -3.44 -9.89
N THR A 228 -14.61 -2.54 -10.83
CA THR A 228 -15.91 -1.82 -10.84
C THR A 228 -17.11 -2.72 -11.22
N GLU A 229 -16.90 -3.77 -12.02
CA GLU A 229 -17.94 -4.78 -12.28
C GLU A 229 -18.28 -5.57 -11.01
N LEU A 230 -17.26 -5.90 -10.22
CA LEU A 230 -17.42 -6.61 -8.94
C LEU A 230 -18.04 -5.71 -7.86
N ASP A 231 -17.63 -4.44 -7.79
CA ASP A 231 -18.19 -3.45 -6.87
C ASP A 231 -18.36 -2.07 -7.54
N PRO A 232 -19.56 -1.75 -8.06
CA PRO A 232 -19.84 -0.45 -8.67
C PRO A 232 -19.76 0.76 -7.73
N ALA A 233 -19.64 0.53 -6.41
CA ALA A 233 -19.44 1.59 -5.42
C ALA A 233 -17.94 1.84 -5.12
N LEU A 234 -17.02 1.02 -5.65
CA LEU A 234 -15.59 1.15 -5.43
C LEU A 234 -15.01 2.28 -6.29
N SER A 235 -14.74 3.44 -5.68
CA SER A 235 -14.15 4.61 -6.33
C SER A 235 -12.77 4.32 -6.94
N ASP A 236 -11.96 3.45 -6.32
CA ASP A 236 -10.61 3.11 -6.78
C ASP A 236 -10.55 2.58 -8.20
N GLY A 237 -11.56 1.80 -8.61
CA GLY A 237 -11.65 1.24 -9.96
C GLY A 237 -11.90 2.33 -11.01
N TYR A 238 -12.76 3.29 -10.69
CA TYR A 238 -13.00 4.45 -11.55
C TYR A 238 -11.78 5.37 -11.62
N ALA A 239 -11.17 5.69 -10.48
CA ALA A 239 -9.98 6.52 -10.40
C ALA A 239 -8.80 5.90 -11.18
N GLY A 240 -8.56 4.60 -11.01
CA GLY A 240 -7.52 3.88 -11.74
C GLY A 240 -7.78 3.83 -13.24
N SER A 241 -9.03 3.57 -13.65
CA SER A 241 -9.42 3.60 -15.07
C SER A 241 -9.19 4.99 -15.68
N ALA A 242 -9.56 6.06 -14.98
CA ALA A 242 -9.32 7.43 -15.41
C ALA A 242 -7.83 7.70 -15.64
N GLN A 243 -6.97 7.27 -14.71
CA GLN A 243 -5.53 7.49 -14.83
C GLN A 243 -4.92 6.77 -16.03
N VAL A 244 -5.34 5.53 -16.26
CA VAL A 244 -4.85 4.73 -17.39
C VAL A 244 -5.34 5.32 -18.71
N LEU A 245 -6.62 5.69 -18.81
CA LEU A 245 -7.19 6.30 -20.01
C LEU A 245 -6.50 7.63 -20.35
N ALA A 246 -6.25 8.49 -19.36
CA ALA A 246 -5.48 9.73 -19.56
C ALA A 246 -4.05 9.46 -20.02
N THR A 247 -3.41 8.42 -19.48
CA THR A 247 -2.07 8.00 -19.92
C THR A 247 -2.08 7.55 -21.38
N LEU A 248 -3.04 6.70 -21.76
CA LEU A 248 -3.21 6.26 -23.16
C LEU A 248 -3.50 7.44 -24.09
N ALA A 249 -4.25 8.44 -23.64
CA ALA A 249 -4.49 9.65 -24.42
C ALA A 249 -3.20 10.44 -24.66
N ILE A 250 -2.36 10.64 -23.65
CA ILE A 250 -1.06 11.33 -23.76
C ILE A 250 -0.17 10.61 -24.78
N LEU A 251 -0.16 9.27 -24.76
CA LEU A 251 0.64 8.45 -25.66
C LEU A 251 0.06 8.33 -27.08
N SER A 252 -1.18 8.76 -27.31
CA SER A 252 -1.84 8.65 -28.61
C SER A 252 -1.37 9.74 -29.58
N PRO A 253 -0.83 9.38 -30.77
CA PRO A 253 -0.59 10.33 -31.84
C PRO A 253 -1.88 10.72 -32.57
N ASP A 254 -2.90 9.87 -32.55
CA ASP A 254 -4.21 10.12 -33.15
C ASP A 254 -5.04 11.04 -32.25
N THR A 255 -5.38 12.21 -32.78
CA THR A 255 -6.19 13.24 -32.10
C THR A 255 -7.61 12.75 -31.78
N ALA A 256 -8.28 12.04 -32.70
CA ALA A 256 -9.64 11.57 -32.48
C ALA A 256 -9.67 10.50 -31.39
N GLN A 257 -8.72 9.56 -31.44
CA GLN A 257 -8.56 8.56 -30.39
C GLN A 257 -8.21 9.20 -29.04
N ARG A 258 -7.32 10.20 -29.03
CA ARG A 258 -6.95 10.93 -27.83
C ARG A 258 -8.16 11.60 -27.20
N ASP A 259 -8.96 12.31 -27.99
CA ASP A 259 -10.10 13.08 -27.47
C ASP A 259 -11.18 12.14 -26.90
N ASP A 260 -11.42 10.98 -27.53
CA ASP A 260 -12.27 9.91 -26.97
C ASP A 260 -11.74 9.36 -25.63
N LEU A 261 -10.43 9.09 -25.55
CA LEU A 261 -9.80 8.61 -24.32
C LEU A 261 -9.87 9.65 -23.19
N ILE A 262 -9.66 10.94 -23.49
CA ILE A 262 -9.81 12.03 -22.51
C ILE A 262 -11.25 12.15 -22.03
N SER A 263 -12.23 12.03 -22.93
CA SER A 263 -13.65 12.07 -22.58
C SER A 263 -13.99 10.95 -21.58
N LYS A 264 -13.58 9.71 -21.87
CA LYS A 264 -13.77 8.56 -20.97
C LYS A 264 -13.02 8.74 -19.65
N ALA A 265 -11.79 9.26 -19.69
CA ALA A 265 -11.02 9.52 -18.47
C ALA A 265 -11.71 10.56 -17.56
N SER A 266 -12.34 11.57 -18.16
CA SER A 266 -13.11 12.60 -17.44
C SER A 266 -14.35 12.04 -16.78
N GLU A 267 -15.08 11.17 -17.49
CA GLU A 267 -16.25 10.48 -16.95
C GLU A 267 -15.85 9.62 -15.74
N MET A 268 -14.79 8.83 -15.87
CA MET A 268 -14.32 7.94 -14.80
C MET A 268 -13.79 8.72 -13.59
N SER A 269 -13.03 9.81 -13.80
CA SER A 269 -12.53 10.63 -12.68
C SER A 269 -13.66 11.37 -11.96
N GLY A 270 -14.65 11.90 -12.71
CA GLY A 270 -15.86 12.48 -12.13
C GLY A 270 -16.62 11.46 -11.28
N ARG A 271 -16.82 10.24 -11.79
CA ARG A 271 -17.47 9.17 -11.04
C ARG A 271 -16.72 8.79 -9.77
N ALA A 272 -15.39 8.74 -9.82
CA ALA A 272 -14.56 8.46 -8.64
C ALA A 272 -14.73 9.54 -7.56
N LEU A 273 -14.74 10.81 -7.95
CA LEU A 273 -14.94 11.94 -7.04
C LEU A 273 -16.37 11.98 -6.46
N ASP A 274 -17.39 11.66 -7.25
CA ASP A 274 -18.77 11.57 -6.75
C ASP A 274 -18.91 10.50 -5.65
N LEU A 275 -18.21 9.37 -5.81
CA LEU A 275 -18.22 8.28 -4.83
C LEU A 275 -17.33 8.57 -3.62
N SER A 276 -16.21 9.27 -3.80
CA SER A 276 -15.22 9.51 -2.73
C SER A 276 -14.51 10.86 -2.90
N PRO A 277 -15.17 11.99 -2.53
CA PRO A 277 -14.63 13.34 -2.78
C PRO A 277 -13.34 13.65 -2.03
N THR A 278 -13.10 13.01 -0.88
CA THR A 278 -11.94 13.23 0.00
C THR A 278 -10.92 12.10 -0.10
N ASP A 279 -11.01 11.23 -1.10
CA ASP A 279 -10.03 10.17 -1.29
C ASP A 279 -8.82 10.68 -2.09
N ALA A 280 -7.61 10.33 -1.64
CA ALA A 280 -6.37 10.82 -2.25
C ALA A 280 -6.21 10.29 -3.68
N TRP A 281 -6.61 9.04 -3.94
CA TRP A 281 -6.46 8.37 -5.22
C TRP A 281 -7.41 8.93 -6.28
N ALA A 282 -8.68 9.16 -5.91
CA ALA A 282 -9.67 9.84 -6.75
C ALA A 282 -9.24 11.28 -7.11
N ASN A 283 -8.77 12.05 -6.13
CA ASN A 283 -8.26 13.40 -6.37
C ASN A 283 -6.99 13.41 -7.23
N GLY A 284 -6.08 12.48 -7.00
CA GLY A 284 -4.88 12.30 -7.84
C GLY A 284 -5.23 11.93 -9.28
N ALA A 285 -6.22 11.05 -9.47
CA ALA A 285 -6.74 10.71 -10.79
C ALA A 285 -7.31 11.92 -11.53
N ASN A 286 -8.14 12.72 -10.86
CA ASN A 286 -8.70 13.93 -11.43
C ASN A 286 -7.61 14.97 -11.79
N GLY A 287 -6.62 15.16 -10.92
CA GLY A 287 -5.47 16.01 -11.20
C GLY A 287 -4.72 15.59 -12.47
N TRP A 288 -4.51 14.28 -12.65
CA TRP A 288 -3.85 13.74 -13.84
C TRP A 288 -4.67 13.91 -15.12
N VAL A 289 -5.98 13.67 -15.07
CA VAL A 289 -6.90 13.91 -16.20
C VAL A 289 -6.89 15.38 -16.61
N LEU A 290 -6.97 16.29 -15.64
CA LEU A 290 -6.90 17.73 -15.88
C LEU A 290 -5.57 18.15 -16.52
N ALA A 291 -4.46 17.55 -16.10
CA ALA A 291 -3.16 17.80 -16.74
C ALA A 291 -3.14 17.30 -18.19
N ALA A 292 -3.71 16.12 -18.46
CA ALA A 292 -3.83 15.57 -19.80
C ALA A 292 -4.72 16.42 -20.72
N GLN A 293 -5.69 17.14 -20.16
CA GLN A 293 -6.54 18.12 -20.83
C GLN A 293 -5.88 19.49 -21.05
N ASN A 294 -4.62 19.66 -20.62
CA ASN A 294 -3.94 20.96 -20.57
C ASN A 294 -4.68 22.00 -19.70
N ASN A 295 -5.14 21.58 -18.52
CA ASN A 295 -5.67 22.47 -17.47
C ASN A 295 -4.72 22.51 -16.25
N PRO A 296 -3.56 23.19 -16.38
CA PRO A 296 -2.49 23.11 -15.38
C PRO A 296 -2.88 23.73 -14.03
N VAL A 297 -3.77 24.71 -13.99
CA VAL A 297 -4.18 25.39 -12.75
C VAL A 297 -4.97 24.43 -11.85
N GLU A 298 -6.03 23.83 -12.37
CA GLU A 298 -6.83 22.88 -11.60
C GLU A 298 -6.06 21.58 -11.35
N ALA A 299 -5.26 21.09 -12.31
CA ALA A 299 -4.42 19.91 -12.13
C ALA A 299 -3.52 20.04 -10.88
N LYS A 300 -2.83 21.18 -10.72
CA LYS A 300 -1.97 21.45 -9.55
C LYS A 300 -2.74 21.49 -8.25
N LYS A 301 -3.94 22.06 -8.25
CA LYS A 301 -4.81 22.13 -7.06
C LYS A 301 -5.18 20.73 -6.57
N TYR A 302 -5.68 19.87 -7.45
CA TYR A 302 -6.03 18.48 -7.11
C TYR A 302 -4.79 17.65 -6.72
N ALA A 303 -3.66 17.89 -7.38
CA ALA A 303 -2.40 17.24 -7.04
C ALA A 303 -1.92 17.60 -5.62
N ARG A 304 -2.02 18.87 -5.20
CA ARG A 304 -1.70 19.31 -3.83
C ARG A 304 -2.65 18.70 -2.80
N MET A 305 -3.95 18.71 -3.08
CA MET A 305 -4.94 18.10 -2.19
C MET A 305 -4.71 16.59 -2.03
N SER A 306 -4.36 15.89 -3.11
CA SER A 306 -4.05 14.45 -3.09
C SER A 306 -2.85 14.13 -2.18
N VAL A 307 -1.77 14.90 -2.25
CA VAL A 307 -0.62 14.70 -1.35
C VAL A 307 -0.92 15.10 0.09
N GLU A 308 -1.76 16.11 0.34
CA GLU A 308 -2.20 16.45 1.71
C GLU A 308 -3.00 15.31 2.35
N LEU A 309 -3.86 14.64 1.58
CA LEU A 309 -4.67 13.51 2.04
C LEU A 309 -3.85 12.25 2.33
N ALA A 310 -2.76 12.02 1.59
CA ALA A 310 -1.92 10.83 1.72
C ALA A 310 -0.42 11.16 1.52
N PRO A 311 0.23 11.84 2.48
CA PRO A 311 1.53 12.50 2.28
C PRO A 311 2.72 11.56 2.09
N ASN A 312 2.56 10.29 2.47
CA ASN A 312 3.59 9.26 2.37
C ASN A 312 3.22 8.14 1.39
N ASP A 313 2.01 8.11 0.82
CA ASP A 313 1.65 7.03 -0.13
C ASP A 313 2.48 7.19 -1.41
N GLY A 314 3.33 6.21 -1.70
CA GLY A 314 4.28 6.28 -2.81
C GLY A 314 3.61 6.34 -4.19
N HIS A 315 2.43 5.75 -4.36
CA HIS A 315 1.68 5.85 -5.62
C HIS A 315 1.01 7.22 -5.76
N ILE A 316 0.52 7.80 -4.66
CA ILE A 316 0.02 9.19 -4.65
C ILE A 316 1.15 10.16 -5.01
N LEU A 317 2.30 10.03 -4.35
CA LEU A 317 3.44 10.88 -4.62
C LEU A 317 3.93 10.74 -6.08
N ASP A 318 3.86 9.54 -6.67
CA ASP A 318 4.22 9.34 -8.06
C ASP A 318 3.21 9.97 -9.04
N ILE A 319 1.89 9.80 -8.82
CA ILE A 319 0.86 10.38 -9.71
C ILE A 319 0.88 11.91 -9.62
N VAL A 320 1.07 12.47 -8.42
CA VAL A 320 1.25 13.92 -8.20
C VAL A 320 2.50 14.42 -8.90
N GLY A 321 3.59 13.65 -8.83
CA GLY A 321 4.86 14.00 -9.48
C GLY A 321 4.75 14.09 -11.01
N ILE A 322 4.14 13.10 -11.67
CA ILE A 322 3.95 13.16 -13.13
C ILE A 322 2.90 14.21 -13.53
N THR A 323 1.88 14.43 -12.71
CA THR A 323 0.89 15.51 -12.91
C THR A 323 1.58 16.87 -12.87
N ALA A 324 2.47 17.07 -11.90
CA ALA A 324 3.23 18.31 -11.75
C ALA A 324 4.18 18.55 -12.94
N ILE A 325 4.83 17.52 -13.47
CA ILE A 325 5.64 17.63 -14.70
C ILE A 325 4.78 18.14 -15.87
N LEU A 326 3.64 17.48 -16.15
CA LEU A 326 2.78 17.84 -17.27
C LEU A 326 2.12 19.21 -17.10
N ALA A 327 1.84 19.61 -15.85
CA ALA A 327 1.28 20.91 -15.49
C ALA A 327 2.33 22.04 -15.36
N ASN A 328 3.59 21.77 -15.75
CA ASN A 328 4.73 22.67 -15.61
C ASN A 328 4.88 23.26 -14.18
N ALA A 329 4.99 22.36 -13.19
CA ALA A 329 5.25 22.66 -11.78
C ALA A 329 6.45 21.85 -11.27
N PRO A 330 7.67 22.12 -11.78
CA PRO A 330 8.82 21.29 -11.51
C PRO A 330 9.25 21.29 -10.03
N GLU A 331 8.97 22.36 -9.26
CA GLU A 331 9.24 22.40 -7.82
C GLU A 331 8.36 21.41 -7.05
N LEU A 332 7.06 21.34 -7.40
CA LEU A 332 6.15 20.36 -6.80
C LEU A 332 6.57 18.93 -7.18
N ALA A 333 6.95 18.72 -8.45
CA ALA A 333 7.46 17.43 -8.91
C ALA A 333 8.71 17.02 -8.10
N ALA A 334 9.65 17.93 -7.89
CA ALA A 334 10.86 17.70 -7.10
C ALA A 334 10.55 17.42 -5.63
N GLU A 335 9.61 18.16 -5.02
CA GLU A 335 9.20 18.01 -3.63
C GLU A 335 8.64 16.61 -3.34
N VAL A 336 7.70 16.12 -4.17
CA VAL A 336 7.02 14.84 -3.94
C VAL A 336 7.87 13.63 -4.36
N SER A 337 8.86 13.85 -5.22
CA SER A 337 9.77 12.80 -5.71
C SER A 337 11.15 12.80 -5.04
N ASN A 338 11.38 13.69 -4.07
CA ASN A 338 12.64 13.80 -3.34
C ASN A 338 13.10 12.40 -2.85
N PRO A 339 14.33 11.96 -3.17
CA PRO A 339 14.88 10.67 -2.76
C PRO A 339 14.87 10.43 -1.24
N GLU A 340 14.90 11.49 -0.44
CA GLU A 340 14.88 11.42 1.03
C GLU A 340 13.46 11.34 1.60
N ARG A 341 12.42 11.52 0.77
CA ARG A 341 11.03 11.49 1.22
C ARG A 341 10.60 10.06 1.51
N LEU A 342 10.04 9.84 2.70
CA LEU A 342 9.46 8.56 3.09
C LEU A 342 8.31 8.16 2.14
N ARG A 343 8.31 6.89 1.71
CA ARG A 343 7.26 6.31 0.86
C ARG A 343 6.73 5.02 1.47
N SER A 344 5.43 4.96 1.69
CA SER A 344 4.66 3.76 2.01
C SER A 344 4.01 3.19 0.75
N GLY A 345 3.54 1.95 0.82
CA GLY A 345 2.94 1.24 -0.31
C GLY A 345 3.81 0.09 -0.81
N SER A 346 3.29 -0.64 -1.80
CA SER A 346 3.95 -1.83 -2.34
C SER A 346 4.06 -1.77 -3.86
N GLY A 347 4.97 -2.53 -4.45
CA GLY A 347 5.20 -2.49 -5.89
C GLY A 347 6.29 -1.50 -6.29
N ARG A 348 6.23 -1.02 -7.53
CA ARG A 348 7.31 -0.25 -8.15
C ARG A 348 6.96 1.23 -8.16
N PHE A 349 7.86 2.07 -7.64
CA PHE A 349 7.71 3.52 -7.66
C PHE A 349 8.50 4.16 -8.82
N GLY A 350 7.93 5.23 -9.38
CA GLY A 350 8.52 6.09 -10.41
C GLY A 350 9.37 7.24 -9.84
N ALA A 351 9.41 7.42 -8.53
CA ALA A 351 10.03 8.55 -7.82
C ALA A 351 11.37 9.01 -8.41
N ARG A 352 12.32 8.09 -8.62
CA ARG A 352 13.65 8.42 -9.15
C ARG A 352 13.61 9.07 -10.54
N ASN A 353 12.76 8.55 -11.42
CA ASN A 353 12.60 9.10 -12.77
C ASN A 353 11.91 10.46 -12.72
N ILE A 354 10.89 10.59 -11.87
CA ILE A 354 10.16 11.84 -11.66
C ILE A 354 11.12 12.91 -11.12
N TRP A 355 11.97 12.55 -10.16
CA TRP A 355 12.99 13.44 -9.63
C TRP A 355 13.96 13.88 -10.72
N GLY A 356 14.53 12.94 -11.48
CA GLY A 356 15.43 13.26 -12.59
C GLY A 356 14.82 14.21 -13.63
N VAL A 357 13.55 14.01 -14.00
CA VAL A 357 12.84 14.92 -14.91
C VAL A 357 12.57 16.27 -14.26
N SER A 358 12.19 16.32 -12.99
CA SER A 358 12.02 17.60 -12.27
C SER A 358 13.32 18.41 -12.23
N GLN A 359 14.46 17.74 -12.03
CA GLN A 359 15.76 18.41 -12.01
C GLN A 359 16.16 18.90 -13.40
N LEU A 360 15.78 18.18 -14.45
CA LEU A 360 15.97 18.61 -15.83
C LEU A 360 15.22 19.92 -16.10
N MET A 361 13.95 19.98 -15.70
CA MET A 361 13.11 21.18 -15.85
C MET A 361 13.62 22.37 -15.02
N LEU A 362 14.26 22.10 -13.88
CA LEU A 362 14.89 23.12 -13.04
C LEU A 362 16.29 23.54 -13.53
N GLY A 363 16.82 22.92 -14.60
CA GLY A 363 18.16 23.20 -15.10
C GLY A 363 19.31 22.63 -14.24
N ASN A 364 19.01 21.72 -13.32
CA ASN A 364 20.00 21.11 -12.42
C ASN A 364 20.64 19.87 -13.07
N TYR A 365 21.40 20.06 -14.16
CA TYR A 365 21.84 18.97 -15.04
C TYR A 365 22.74 17.92 -14.35
N GLU A 366 23.57 18.30 -13.39
CA GLU A 366 24.39 17.35 -12.62
C GLU A 366 23.52 16.38 -11.82
N LYS A 367 22.43 16.86 -11.25
CA LYS A 367 21.46 16.04 -10.53
C LYS A 367 20.70 15.11 -11.47
N VAL A 368 20.43 15.53 -12.71
CA VAL A 368 19.83 14.64 -13.72
C VAL A 368 20.76 13.46 -14.01
N VAL A 369 22.05 13.72 -14.17
CA VAL A 369 23.06 12.68 -14.38
C VAL A 369 23.10 11.72 -13.19
N GLU A 370 23.14 12.22 -11.94
CA GLU A 370 23.06 11.39 -10.73
C GLU A 370 21.77 10.55 -10.66
N ALA A 371 20.63 11.16 -11.03
CA ALA A 371 19.32 10.53 -11.05
C ALA A 371 19.31 9.29 -11.93
N PHE A 372 20.01 9.28 -13.05
CA PHE A 372 19.88 8.21 -14.04
C PHE A 372 21.13 7.33 -14.17
N GLN A 373 22.32 7.79 -13.73
CA GLN A 373 23.54 6.97 -13.70
C GLN A 373 23.53 5.94 -12.58
N GLY A 374 22.95 6.22 -11.42
CA GLY A 374 22.90 5.23 -10.33
C GLY A 374 21.81 4.16 -10.52
N ALA A 375 21.07 4.17 -11.64
CA ALA A 375 19.97 3.22 -11.88
C ALA A 375 20.47 1.80 -12.17
N PRO A 376 21.48 1.58 -13.04
CA PRO A 376 22.05 0.24 -13.25
C PRO A 376 22.74 -0.33 -12.01
N ALA A 377 23.43 0.51 -11.21
CA ALA A 377 24.10 0.08 -9.97
C ALA A 377 23.11 -0.41 -8.89
N ALA A 378 21.86 0.08 -8.92
CA ALA A 378 20.77 -0.34 -8.06
C ALA A 378 19.89 -1.45 -8.67
N GLY A 379 20.27 -2.02 -9.82
CA GLY A 379 19.51 -3.06 -10.51
C GLY A 379 18.26 -2.58 -11.23
N ALA A 380 18.09 -1.26 -11.42
CA ALA A 380 16.98 -0.72 -12.20
C ALA A 380 17.28 -0.79 -13.71
N PRO A 381 16.33 -1.24 -14.53
CA PRO A 381 16.46 -1.32 -15.99
C PRO A 381 16.63 0.07 -16.60
N VAL A 382 17.56 0.16 -17.54
CA VAL A 382 17.73 1.31 -18.44
C VAL A 382 16.53 1.40 -19.38
N SER A 383 16.07 2.62 -19.65
CA SER A 383 14.94 2.90 -20.54
C SER A 383 15.29 4.02 -21.52
N ALA A 384 14.57 4.09 -22.66
CA ALA A 384 14.78 5.17 -23.62
C ALA A 384 14.64 6.58 -23.01
N PRO A 385 13.59 6.90 -22.22
CA PRO A 385 13.52 8.19 -21.52
C PRO A 385 14.72 8.48 -20.62
N SER A 386 15.22 7.49 -19.87
CA SER A 386 16.38 7.69 -19.00
C SER A 386 17.67 7.97 -19.77
N LEU A 387 17.85 7.40 -20.96
CA LEU A 387 19.00 7.73 -21.82
C LEU A 387 18.83 9.11 -22.45
N LEU A 388 17.62 9.46 -22.89
CA LEU A 388 17.31 10.77 -23.45
C LEU A 388 17.62 11.89 -22.45
N PHE A 389 17.07 11.82 -21.24
CA PHE A 389 17.27 12.88 -20.25
C PHE A 389 18.72 12.98 -19.77
N GLN A 390 19.44 11.86 -19.70
CA GLN A 390 20.89 11.89 -19.47
C GLN A 390 21.62 12.55 -20.64
N ALA A 391 21.28 12.24 -21.89
CA ALA A 391 21.91 12.84 -23.04
C ALA A 391 21.74 14.36 -23.06
N VAL A 392 20.53 14.84 -22.77
CA VAL A 392 20.24 16.28 -22.67
C VAL A 392 21.06 16.91 -21.56
N ALA A 393 21.11 16.31 -20.37
CA ALA A 393 21.92 16.84 -19.27
C ALA A 393 23.42 16.88 -19.62
N GLN A 394 23.96 15.84 -20.25
CA GLN A 394 25.35 15.80 -20.67
C GLN A 394 25.66 16.85 -21.76
N ASP A 395 24.74 17.06 -22.69
CA ASP A 395 24.88 18.08 -23.72
C ASP A 395 24.91 19.50 -23.11
N GLN A 396 24.00 19.79 -22.17
CA GLN A 396 23.95 21.07 -21.47
C GLN A 396 25.17 21.32 -20.58
N LEU A 397 25.81 20.26 -20.08
CA LEU A 397 27.09 20.32 -19.36
C LEU A 397 28.31 20.44 -20.29
N GLY A 398 28.13 20.41 -21.62
CA GLY A 398 29.21 20.48 -22.60
C GLY A 398 29.93 19.15 -22.87
N HIS A 399 29.40 18.04 -22.35
CA HIS A 399 29.96 16.69 -22.54
C HIS A 399 29.44 16.02 -23.82
N SER A 400 29.72 16.65 -24.97
CA SER A 400 29.15 16.26 -26.27
C SER A 400 29.38 14.80 -26.68
N GLN A 401 30.55 14.23 -26.35
CA GLN A 401 30.85 12.82 -26.68
C GLN A 401 29.93 11.85 -25.92
N GLU A 402 29.64 12.13 -24.65
CA GLU A 402 28.78 11.29 -23.83
C GLU A 402 27.31 11.45 -24.22
N ALA A 403 26.88 12.69 -24.51
CA ALA A 403 25.55 12.95 -25.06
C ALA A 403 25.30 12.17 -26.35
N GLN A 404 26.24 12.23 -27.30
CA GLN A 404 26.18 11.47 -28.56
C GLN A 404 26.09 9.96 -28.32
N ARG A 405 26.91 9.43 -27.39
CA ARG A 405 26.91 8.01 -27.03
C ARG A 405 25.53 7.56 -26.54
N LEU A 406 24.92 8.34 -25.64
CA LEU A 406 23.61 8.05 -25.04
C LEU A 406 22.47 8.13 -26.07
N VAL A 407 22.44 9.14 -26.93
CA VAL A 407 21.43 9.24 -28.03
C VAL A 407 21.58 8.06 -28.99
N THR A 408 22.81 7.72 -29.37
CA THR A 408 23.10 6.58 -30.26
C THR A 408 22.64 5.26 -29.64
N GLU A 409 22.92 5.05 -28.35
CA GLU A 409 22.50 3.85 -27.62
C GLU A 409 20.97 3.76 -27.53
N MET A 410 20.30 4.88 -27.25
CA MET A 410 18.84 4.96 -27.20
C MET A 410 18.22 4.58 -28.55
N ARG A 411 18.65 5.19 -29.65
CA ARG A 411 18.12 4.91 -31.00
C ARG A 411 18.41 3.48 -31.44
N LYS A 412 19.58 2.93 -31.07
CA LYS A 412 19.93 1.54 -31.37
C LYS A 412 19.06 0.55 -30.61
N THR A 413 18.77 0.81 -29.33
CA THR A 413 18.08 -0.14 -28.45
C THR A 413 16.56 -0.01 -28.55
N TRP A 414 16.05 1.21 -28.79
CA TRP A 414 14.63 1.52 -28.93
C TRP A 414 14.38 2.38 -30.18
N PRO A 415 14.52 1.83 -31.39
CA PRO A 415 14.37 2.59 -32.64
C PRO A 415 12.96 3.18 -32.82
N GLU A 416 11.94 2.53 -32.25
CA GLU A 416 10.54 2.94 -32.33
C GLU A 416 10.11 3.89 -31.21
N PHE A 417 11.02 4.33 -30.32
CA PHE A 417 10.66 5.22 -29.22
C PHE A 417 10.43 6.66 -29.74
N PRO A 418 9.22 7.23 -29.62
CA PRO A 418 8.84 8.46 -30.30
C PRO A 418 9.28 9.71 -29.50
N SER A 419 10.58 9.93 -29.43
CA SER A 419 11.22 10.92 -28.53
C SER A 419 10.72 12.35 -28.78
N GLU A 420 10.68 12.79 -30.03
CA GLU A 420 10.30 14.15 -30.43
C GLU A 420 8.82 14.40 -30.17
N PHE A 421 7.97 13.42 -30.48
CA PHE A 421 6.54 13.48 -30.19
C PHE A 421 6.27 13.60 -28.69
N LEU A 422 6.94 12.77 -27.87
CA LEU A 422 6.76 12.80 -26.43
C LEU A 422 7.33 14.08 -25.81
N ALA A 423 8.43 14.61 -26.35
CA ALA A 423 8.96 15.92 -25.93
C ALA A 423 7.93 17.03 -26.17
N GLY A 424 7.32 17.06 -27.36
CA GLY A 424 6.26 17.98 -27.71
C GLY A 424 4.99 17.82 -26.88
N ARG A 425 4.64 16.59 -26.48
CA ARG A 425 3.44 16.30 -25.70
C ARG A 425 3.61 16.60 -24.21
N ILE A 426 4.69 16.13 -23.60
CA ILE A 426 4.92 16.22 -22.14
C ILE A 426 5.35 17.63 -21.75
N PHE A 427 6.26 18.24 -22.51
CA PHE A 427 6.82 19.56 -22.22
C PHE A 427 6.18 20.67 -23.06
N HIS A 428 4.90 20.51 -23.43
CA HIS A 428 4.19 21.51 -24.24
C HIS A 428 4.10 22.89 -23.55
N ASN A 429 4.06 22.90 -22.21
CA ASN A 429 4.02 24.09 -21.38
C ASN A 429 5.40 24.55 -20.86
N ASP A 430 6.49 23.87 -21.24
CA ASP A 430 7.87 24.18 -20.83
C ASP A 430 8.78 24.24 -22.08
N ASP A 431 8.78 25.41 -22.72
CA ASP A 431 9.52 25.63 -23.96
C ASP A 431 11.02 25.42 -23.80
N ALA A 432 11.60 25.76 -22.65
CA ALA A 432 13.03 25.65 -22.41
C ALA A 432 13.47 24.19 -22.39
N THR A 433 12.80 23.35 -21.58
CA THR A 433 13.10 21.91 -21.53
C THR A 433 12.79 21.23 -22.85
N ARG A 434 11.67 21.59 -23.50
CA ARG A 434 11.30 21.05 -24.80
C ARG A 434 12.38 21.32 -25.85
N GLN A 435 12.86 22.56 -25.94
CA GLN A 435 13.90 22.91 -26.92
C GLN A 435 15.23 22.24 -26.61
N ALA A 436 15.65 22.17 -25.35
CA ALA A 436 16.87 21.44 -24.97
C ALA A 436 16.82 19.97 -25.43
N ILE A 437 15.66 19.31 -25.31
CA ILE A 437 15.45 17.95 -25.81
C ILE A 437 15.56 17.88 -27.34
N LEU A 438 14.85 18.75 -28.06
CA LEU A 438 14.81 18.74 -29.52
C LEU A 438 16.18 19.09 -30.13
N ASP A 439 16.90 20.05 -29.56
CA ASP A 439 18.23 20.44 -29.99
C ASP A 439 19.23 19.29 -29.80
N THR A 440 19.16 18.60 -28.66
CA THR A 440 20.00 17.42 -28.38
C THR A 440 19.72 16.30 -29.39
N LEU A 441 18.44 16.01 -29.65
CA LEU A 441 18.03 15.00 -30.63
C LEU A 441 18.38 15.37 -32.07
N THR A 442 18.42 16.66 -32.41
CA THR A 442 18.78 17.11 -33.77
C THR A 442 20.30 17.09 -33.98
N ARG A 443 21.07 17.39 -32.92
CA ARG A 443 22.53 17.47 -32.96
C ARG A 443 23.21 16.11 -33.08
N TYR A 444 22.64 15.07 -32.47
CA TYR A 444 23.19 13.71 -32.38
C TYR A 444 22.21 12.70 -32.97
#